data_AF-A0A812RC07-F1
#
_entry.id   AF-A0A812RC07-F1
#
_cell.length_a   1.000
_cell.length_b   1.000
_cell.length_c   1.000
_cell.angle_alpha   90.00
_cell.angle_beta   90.00
_cell.angle_gamma   90.00
#
_symmetry.space_group_name_H-M   'P 1'
#
loop_
_entity.id
_entity.type
_entity.pdbx_description
1 polymer ?
#
loop_
_entity_poly.entity_id
_entity_poly.type
_entity_poly.pdbx_seq_one_letter_code
_entity_poly.pdbx_strand_id
1 'polypeptide(L)'
;MEGCYSKFRRCKNASHGALATEDPDNAQAMDRLSNRYADLNAEADAMQTFKLDDQLDMIKNIAGFLEDDLDRKVGLFSGGWKVRIGVSKILMRSPDILLLDEPTNHLDLEAVEWLEKFIRVLQSPVVVVTHDREFMNRTCNRVVETVEGMTYTYKGNYTDFIRQKEQKMADWKKKFDLQEKKKKELEEFIKVNRGVQSLANTRQKRMKELDELMENAMDPPPAFVKRISFRFPEPERVHRGGGNLDILAELRGVNHGYGDDVTAPEYELLKDCDFQVCPGDKIGIVGGNGKGKLVCCFLVYAKGRSARLAAGIMVFRASITSITSLHTYAPCLN
;
A
#
# COMPACT_ATOMS: atom_id res chain seq x y z
N MET A 1 13.04 -27.05 -0.14
CA MET A 1 12.98 -27.09 1.34
C MET A 1 11.56 -27.29 1.89
N GLU A 2 10.54 -26.55 1.45
CA GLU A 2 9.14 -26.69 1.97
C GLU A 2 8.55 -28.11 1.91
N GLY A 3 8.82 -28.88 0.85
CA GLY A 3 8.35 -30.27 0.73
C GLY A 3 9.12 -31.29 1.58
N CYS A 4 10.36 -30.98 1.98
CA CYS A 4 11.19 -31.88 2.78
C CYS A 4 10.87 -31.72 4.27
N TYR A 5 10.74 -30.47 4.75
CA TYR A 5 10.43 -30.17 6.15
C TYR A 5 9.04 -30.63 6.58
N SER A 6 8.01 -30.38 5.76
CA SER A 6 6.63 -30.80 6.04
C SER A 6 6.49 -32.33 6.08
N LYS A 7 7.14 -33.03 5.16
CA LYS A 7 7.16 -34.50 5.09
C LYS A 7 7.93 -35.09 6.27
N PHE A 8 9.08 -34.50 6.62
CA PHE A 8 9.86 -34.85 7.80
C PHE A 8 9.05 -34.68 9.10
N ARG A 9 8.41 -33.53 9.30
CA ARG A 9 7.59 -33.24 10.49
C ARG A 9 6.42 -34.22 10.63
N ARG A 10 5.74 -34.56 9.53
CA ARG A 10 4.69 -35.59 9.51
C ARG A 10 5.23 -36.97 9.91
N CYS A 11 6.39 -37.38 9.39
CA CYS A 11 7.02 -38.65 9.74
C CYS A 11 7.47 -38.70 11.20
N LYS A 12 8.02 -37.61 11.74
CA LYS A 12 8.41 -37.50 13.16
C LYS A 12 7.20 -37.57 14.08
N ASN A 13 6.14 -36.80 13.80
CA ASN A 13 4.91 -36.81 14.59
C ASN A 13 4.19 -38.17 14.54
N ALA A 14 4.17 -38.83 13.38
CA ALA A 14 3.61 -40.17 13.24
C ALA A 14 4.42 -41.21 14.04
N SER A 15 5.75 -41.12 14.06
CA SER A 15 6.61 -42.04 14.81
C SER A 15 6.48 -41.83 16.33
N HIS A 16 6.38 -40.57 16.77
CA HIS A 16 6.10 -40.23 18.17
C HIS A 16 4.70 -40.67 18.62
N GLY A 17 3.68 -40.47 17.76
CA GLY A 17 2.32 -40.94 18.01
C GLY A 17 2.25 -42.47 18.12
N ALA A 18 2.93 -43.19 17.21
CA ALA A 18 3.00 -44.65 17.25
C ALA A 18 3.70 -45.15 18.53
N LEU A 19 4.82 -44.54 18.94
CA LEU A 19 5.49 -44.84 20.21
C LEU A 19 4.59 -44.65 21.44
N ALA A 20 3.66 -43.69 21.40
CA ALA A 20 2.76 -43.41 22.51
C ALA A 20 1.57 -44.38 22.58
N THR A 21 1.25 -45.09 21.50
CA THR A 21 0.10 -46.01 21.39
C THR A 21 0.47 -47.48 21.32
N GLU A 22 1.75 -47.81 21.14
CA GLU A 22 2.24 -49.18 20.98
C GLU A 22 2.22 -49.95 22.31
N ASP A 23 2.00 -51.26 22.23
CA ASP A 23 1.99 -52.16 23.40
C ASP A 23 3.41 -52.30 24.00
N PRO A 24 3.63 -51.96 25.29
CA PRO A 24 4.93 -52.05 25.96
C PRO A 24 5.54 -53.46 25.94
N ASP A 25 4.71 -54.51 25.85
CA ASP A 25 5.17 -55.90 25.88
C ASP A 25 5.74 -56.35 24.52
N ASN A 26 5.51 -55.59 23.45
CA ASN A 26 6.07 -55.88 22.13
C ASN A 26 7.47 -55.28 21.95
N ALA A 27 8.45 -55.87 22.63
CA ALA A 27 9.84 -55.38 22.67
C ALA A 27 10.47 -55.12 21.28
N GLN A 28 10.18 -55.95 20.27
CA GLN A 28 10.73 -55.76 18.93
C GLN A 28 10.11 -54.57 18.18
N ALA A 29 8.81 -54.31 18.37
CA ALA A 29 8.15 -53.16 17.76
C ALA A 29 8.60 -51.85 18.44
N MET A 30 8.69 -51.86 19.77
CA MET A 30 9.21 -50.74 20.56
C MET A 30 10.65 -50.38 20.19
N ASP A 31 11.53 -51.37 20.04
CA ASP A 31 12.93 -51.13 19.68
C ASP A 31 13.07 -50.57 18.26
N ARG A 32 12.28 -51.07 17.29
CA ARG A 32 12.25 -50.52 15.92
C ARG A 32 11.73 -49.07 15.88
N LEU A 33 10.66 -48.78 16.60
CA LEU A 33 10.08 -47.43 16.66
C LEU A 33 11.01 -46.46 17.37
N SER A 34 11.67 -46.89 18.46
CA SER A 34 12.64 -46.11 19.22
C SER A 34 13.86 -45.76 18.37
N ASN A 35 14.46 -46.75 17.69
CA ASN A 35 15.58 -46.52 16.77
C ASN A 35 15.20 -45.58 15.62
N ARG A 36 14.01 -45.78 15.02
CA ARG A 36 13.51 -44.90 13.96
C ARG A 36 13.28 -43.46 14.45
N TYR A 37 12.78 -43.29 15.67
CA TYR A 37 12.59 -41.98 16.27
C TYR A 37 13.93 -41.30 16.61
N ALA A 38 14.92 -42.06 17.07
CA ALA A 38 16.28 -41.59 17.30
C ALA A 38 16.95 -41.12 16.01
N ASP A 39 16.86 -41.91 14.92
CA ASP A 39 17.39 -41.55 13.60
C ASP A 39 16.74 -40.26 13.07
N LEU A 40 15.41 -40.15 13.18
CA LEU A 40 14.69 -38.95 12.78
C LEU A 40 15.10 -37.74 13.63
N ASN A 41 15.36 -37.89 14.93
CA ASN A 41 15.84 -36.80 15.77
C ASN A 41 17.26 -36.35 15.39
N ALA A 42 18.17 -37.29 15.13
CA ALA A 42 19.52 -36.98 14.68
C ALA A 42 19.52 -36.24 13.33
N GLU A 43 18.64 -36.62 12.40
CA GLU A 43 18.45 -35.93 11.13
C GLU A 43 17.85 -34.51 11.33
N ALA A 44 16.95 -34.35 12.31
CA ALA A 44 16.40 -33.05 12.71
C ALA A 44 17.49 -32.09 13.22
N ASP A 45 18.35 -32.60 14.10
CA ASP A 45 19.47 -31.85 14.67
C ASP A 45 20.45 -31.40 13.57
N ALA A 46 20.78 -32.31 12.64
CA ALA A 46 21.63 -32.01 11.51
C ALA A 46 21.04 -30.92 10.59
N MET A 47 19.71 -30.89 10.42
CA MET A 47 19.02 -29.85 9.66
C MET A 47 18.68 -28.59 10.48
N GLN A 48 19.09 -28.51 11.74
CA GLN A 48 18.76 -27.42 12.68
C GLN A 48 17.25 -27.14 12.76
N THR A 49 16.42 -28.18 12.74
CA THR A 49 14.95 -28.03 12.70
C THR A 49 14.39 -27.27 13.89
N PHE A 50 15.04 -27.32 15.05
CA PHE A 50 14.65 -26.55 16.23
C PHE A 50 14.63 -25.04 15.97
N LYS A 51 15.63 -24.52 15.24
CA LYS A 51 15.62 -23.10 14.84
C LYS A 51 14.49 -22.78 13.88
N LEU A 52 14.13 -23.73 13.02
CA LEU A 52 13.03 -23.56 12.07
C LEU A 52 11.67 -23.58 12.78
N ASP A 53 11.48 -24.40 13.81
CA ASP A 53 10.26 -24.41 14.62
C ASP A 53 10.11 -23.11 15.42
N ASP A 54 11.18 -22.62 16.06
CA ASP A 54 11.16 -21.33 16.77
C ASP A 54 10.85 -20.16 15.82
N GLN A 55 11.46 -20.17 14.62
CA GLN A 55 11.19 -19.19 13.57
C GLN A 55 9.76 -19.30 13.05
N LEU A 56 9.24 -20.51 12.89
CA LEU A 56 7.88 -20.75 12.44
C LEU A 56 6.88 -20.22 13.47
N ASP A 57 7.10 -20.47 14.76
CA ASP A 57 6.20 -19.98 15.82
C ASP A 57 6.28 -18.47 15.98
N MET A 58 7.46 -17.87 15.86
CA MET A 58 7.61 -16.42 15.75
C MET A 58 6.82 -15.87 14.56
N ILE A 59 6.98 -16.45 13.37
CA ILE A 59 6.31 -16.00 12.14
C ILE A 59 4.79 -16.18 12.25
N LYS A 60 4.30 -17.29 12.82
CA LYS A 60 2.86 -17.49 13.08
C LYS A 60 2.30 -16.40 13.98
N ASN A 61 2.97 -16.12 15.09
CA ASN A 61 2.54 -15.10 16.06
C ASN A 61 2.53 -13.71 15.43
N ILE A 62 3.56 -13.40 14.64
CA ILE A 62 3.67 -12.12 13.95
C ILE A 62 2.60 -12.02 12.86
N ALA A 63 2.43 -13.03 12.01
CA ALA A 63 1.51 -13.02 10.86
C ALA A 63 0.03 -13.24 11.24
N GLY A 64 -0.23 -13.74 12.45
CA GLY A 64 -1.56 -14.00 12.98
C GLY A 64 -2.26 -15.21 12.36
N PHE A 65 -1.51 -16.23 11.94
CA PHE A 65 -2.10 -17.48 11.43
C PHE A 65 -2.67 -18.32 12.57
N LEU A 66 -3.88 -18.86 12.40
CA LEU A 66 -4.44 -19.89 13.28
C LEU A 66 -3.90 -21.28 12.89
N GLU A 67 -4.05 -22.27 13.77
CA GLU A 67 -3.63 -23.65 13.46
C GLU A 67 -4.34 -24.20 12.22
N ASP A 68 -5.64 -23.93 12.09
CA ASP A 68 -6.46 -24.36 10.96
C ASP A 68 -6.04 -23.71 9.62
N ASP A 69 -5.37 -22.55 9.66
CA ASP A 69 -4.90 -21.87 8.46
C ASP A 69 -3.67 -22.54 7.84
N LEU A 70 -2.93 -23.36 8.61
CA LEU A 70 -1.64 -23.93 8.19
C LEU A 70 -1.80 -24.96 7.07
N ASP A 71 -2.90 -25.72 7.07
CA ASP A 71 -3.21 -26.73 6.05
C ASP A 71 -4.13 -26.18 4.93
N ARG A 72 -4.57 -24.93 5.05
CA ARG A 72 -5.48 -24.30 4.08
C ARG A 72 -4.74 -23.97 2.78
N LYS A 73 -5.38 -24.24 1.63
CA LYS A 73 -4.83 -23.88 0.32
C LYS A 73 -4.67 -22.36 0.19
N VAL A 74 -3.48 -21.91 -0.21
CA VAL A 74 -3.13 -20.48 -0.43
C VAL A 74 -4.13 -19.76 -1.34
N GLY A 75 -4.71 -20.46 -2.33
CA GLY A 75 -5.71 -19.91 -3.24
C GLY A 75 -7.00 -19.41 -2.55
N LEU A 76 -7.32 -19.93 -1.36
CA LEU A 76 -8.52 -19.61 -0.60
C LEU A 76 -8.37 -18.39 0.32
N PHE A 77 -7.16 -17.82 0.43
CA PHE A 77 -6.89 -16.66 1.26
C PHE A 77 -7.19 -15.35 0.52
N SER A 78 -7.54 -14.30 1.28
CA SER A 78 -7.69 -12.95 0.71
C SER A 78 -6.35 -12.40 0.21
N GLY A 79 -6.39 -11.33 -0.61
CA GLY A 79 -5.17 -10.68 -1.09
C GLY A 79 -4.21 -10.25 0.03
N GLY A 80 -4.75 -9.71 1.13
CA GLY A 80 -3.94 -9.32 2.29
C GLY A 80 -3.27 -10.50 2.98
N TRP A 81 -3.99 -11.62 3.13
CA TRP A 81 -3.42 -12.86 3.64
C TRP A 81 -2.32 -13.43 2.72
N LYS A 82 -2.47 -13.33 1.40
CA LYS A 82 -1.42 -13.75 0.46
C LYS A 82 -0.13 -12.94 0.63
N VAL A 83 -0.23 -11.65 0.90
CA VAL A 83 0.93 -10.82 1.23
C VAL A 83 1.57 -11.27 2.55
N ARG A 84 0.76 -11.54 3.59
CA ARG A 84 1.26 -12.10 4.87
C ARG A 84 2.01 -13.42 4.66
N ILE A 85 1.47 -14.33 3.85
CA ILE A 85 2.12 -15.60 3.48
C ILE A 85 3.44 -15.35 2.75
N GLY A 86 3.45 -14.44 1.76
CA GLY A 86 4.64 -14.08 1.00
C GLY A 86 5.76 -13.52 1.86
N VAL A 87 5.42 -12.56 2.73
CA VAL A 87 6.35 -11.98 3.70
C VAL A 87 6.87 -13.05 4.67
N SER A 88 5.98 -13.88 5.20
CA SER A 88 6.33 -14.99 6.10
C SER A 88 7.35 -15.95 5.46
N LYS A 89 7.14 -16.30 4.19
CA LYS A 89 8.06 -17.16 3.42
C LYS A 89 9.44 -16.53 3.24
N ILE A 90 9.51 -15.21 3.06
CA ILE A 90 10.78 -14.50 2.95
C ILE A 90 11.51 -14.51 4.30
N LEU A 91 10.80 -14.31 5.41
CA LEU A 91 11.38 -14.33 6.76
C LEU A 91 11.92 -15.68 7.18
N MET A 92 11.31 -16.78 6.73
CA MET A 92 11.87 -18.12 6.95
C MET A 92 13.29 -18.28 6.40
N ARG A 93 13.72 -17.40 5.48
CA ARG A 93 15.08 -17.38 4.94
C ARG A 93 16.04 -16.49 5.73
N SER A 94 15.56 -15.80 6.77
CA SER A 94 16.35 -14.89 7.61
C SER A 94 17.17 -13.88 6.77
N PRO A 95 16.52 -13.02 5.96
CA PRO A 95 17.24 -12.14 5.05
C PRO A 95 17.99 -11.03 5.81
N ASP A 96 19.18 -10.69 5.31
CA ASP A 96 19.94 -9.54 5.81
C ASP A 96 19.26 -8.21 5.49
N ILE A 97 18.56 -8.13 4.34
CA ILE A 97 17.82 -6.95 3.89
C ILE A 97 16.49 -7.39 3.27
N LEU A 98 15.41 -6.70 3.62
CA LEU A 98 14.08 -6.91 3.05
C LEU A 98 13.75 -5.79 2.05
N LEU A 99 13.39 -6.15 0.83
CA LEU A 99 12.93 -5.22 -0.22
C LEU A 99 11.44 -5.42 -0.44
N LEU A 100 10.64 -4.36 -0.31
CA LEU A 100 9.20 -4.39 -0.50
C LEU A 100 8.81 -3.36 -1.56
N ASP A 101 8.15 -3.82 -2.63
CA ASP A 101 7.66 -2.98 -3.71
C ASP A 101 6.15 -2.79 -3.59
N GLU A 102 5.72 -1.56 -3.30
CA GLU A 102 4.34 -1.15 -3.04
C GLU A 102 3.53 -2.14 -2.18
N PRO A 103 3.99 -2.48 -0.96
CA PRO A 103 3.42 -3.58 -0.20
C PRO A 103 2.03 -3.28 0.36
N THR A 104 1.60 -2.01 0.38
CA THR A 104 0.27 -1.60 0.81
C THR A 104 -0.80 -1.77 -0.27
N ASN A 105 -0.41 -2.04 -1.52
CA ASN A 105 -1.37 -2.23 -2.60
C ASN A 105 -2.22 -3.48 -2.36
N HIS A 106 -3.53 -3.34 -2.59
CA HIS A 106 -4.53 -4.39 -2.40
C HIS A 106 -4.70 -4.90 -0.95
N LEU A 107 -4.07 -4.24 0.02
CA LEU A 107 -4.30 -4.49 1.44
C LEU A 107 -5.55 -3.76 1.92
N ASP A 108 -6.30 -4.39 2.81
CA ASP A 108 -7.27 -3.68 3.65
C ASP A 108 -6.55 -3.01 4.84
N LEU A 109 -7.28 -2.16 5.55
CA LEU A 109 -6.72 -1.36 6.64
C LEU A 109 -6.06 -2.23 7.72
N GLU A 110 -6.69 -3.36 8.06
CA GLU A 110 -6.15 -4.31 9.04
C GLU A 110 -4.82 -4.93 8.58
N ALA A 111 -4.72 -5.31 7.30
CA ALA A 111 -3.47 -5.82 6.75
C ALA A 111 -2.37 -4.74 6.66
N VAL A 112 -2.73 -3.47 6.39
CA VAL A 112 -1.77 -2.36 6.44
C VAL A 112 -1.25 -2.15 7.86
N GLU A 113 -2.14 -2.06 8.86
CA GLU A 113 -1.75 -1.90 10.27
C GLU A 113 -0.88 -3.05 10.77
N TRP A 114 -1.18 -4.27 10.34
CA TRP A 114 -0.36 -5.43 10.59
C TRP A 114 1.06 -5.26 10.02
N LEU A 115 1.16 -4.86 8.75
CA LEU A 115 2.43 -4.67 8.07
C LEU A 115 3.27 -3.56 8.73
N GLU A 116 2.62 -2.48 9.16
CA GLU A 116 3.27 -1.40 9.91
C GLU A 116 3.90 -1.89 11.21
N LYS A 117 3.15 -2.66 12.02
CA LYS A 117 3.66 -3.25 13.27
C LYS A 117 4.78 -4.22 13.00
N PHE A 118 4.62 -5.05 11.97
CA PHE A 118 5.60 -6.03 11.56
C PHE A 118 6.96 -5.39 11.22
N ILE A 119 6.98 -4.38 10.35
CA ILE A 119 8.22 -3.70 9.93
C ILE A 119 8.92 -3.05 11.13
N ARG A 120 8.17 -2.55 12.12
CA ARG A 120 8.75 -1.94 13.32
C ARG A 120 9.45 -2.92 14.26
N VAL A 121 9.04 -4.19 14.26
CA VAL A 121 9.62 -5.24 15.12
C VAL A 121 10.77 -5.97 14.43
N LEU A 122 10.85 -5.90 13.10
CA LEU A 122 11.95 -6.50 12.34
C LEU A 122 13.30 -5.89 12.72
N GLN A 123 14.28 -6.76 12.94
CA GLN A 123 15.67 -6.36 13.19
C GLN A 123 16.44 -6.09 11.89
N SER A 124 16.08 -6.75 10.79
CA SER A 124 16.71 -6.54 9.49
C SER A 124 16.31 -5.18 8.88
N PRO A 125 17.24 -4.45 8.24
CA PRO A 125 16.92 -3.29 7.41
C PRO A 125 15.85 -3.60 6.36
N VAL A 126 14.88 -2.69 6.22
CA VAL A 126 13.80 -2.78 5.23
C VAL A 126 13.89 -1.59 4.28
N VAL A 127 13.85 -1.85 2.98
CA VAL A 127 13.68 -0.84 1.93
C VAL A 127 12.29 -1.01 1.36
N VAL A 128 11.47 0.04 1.47
CA VAL A 128 10.11 0.05 0.96
C VAL A 128 9.96 1.10 -0.13
N VAL A 129 9.43 0.69 -1.28
CA VAL A 129 8.90 1.59 -2.30
C VAL A 129 7.41 1.73 -2.00
N THR A 130 6.95 2.94 -1.70
CA THR A 130 5.52 3.19 -1.47
C THR A 130 5.10 4.61 -1.83
N HIS A 131 3.86 4.77 -2.29
CA HIS A 131 3.20 6.06 -2.43
C HIS A 131 2.43 6.50 -1.17
N ASP A 132 2.31 5.64 -0.16
CA ASP A 132 1.49 5.88 1.04
C ASP A 132 2.24 6.74 2.08
N ARG A 133 1.73 7.96 2.28
CA ARG A 133 2.32 8.96 3.17
C ARG A 133 2.20 8.58 4.65
N GLU A 134 1.07 8.00 5.04
CA GLU A 134 0.82 7.61 6.43
C GLU A 134 1.67 6.41 6.80
N PHE A 135 1.74 5.43 5.90
CA PHE A 135 2.61 4.28 6.06
C PHE A 135 4.08 4.69 6.22
N MET A 136 4.59 5.56 5.32
CA MET A 136 5.96 6.09 5.43
C MET A 136 6.17 6.85 6.74
N ASN A 137 5.18 7.65 7.17
CA ASN A 137 5.27 8.38 8.44
C ASN A 137 5.41 7.46 9.65
N ARG A 138 4.77 6.30 9.61
CA ARG A 138 4.73 5.35 10.72
C ARG A 138 5.88 4.35 10.70
N THR A 139 6.43 4.01 9.54
CA THR A 139 7.41 2.92 9.41
C THR A 139 8.82 3.38 9.07
N CYS A 140 8.95 4.46 8.29
CA CYS A 140 10.25 4.89 7.76
C CYS A 140 10.99 5.84 8.70
N ASN A 141 12.30 5.69 8.78
CA ASN A 141 13.22 6.57 9.51
C ASN A 141 14.19 7.33 8.57
N ARG A 142 14.13 7.04 7.27
CA ARG A 142 14.89 7.67 6.19
C ARG A 142 14.06 7.59 4.91
N VAL A 143 14.05 8.68 4.14
CA VAL A 143 13.37 8.77 2.84
C VAL A 143 14.40 9.00 1.75
N VAL A 144 14.32 8.21 0.68
CA VAL A 144 15.12 8.41 -0.53
C VAL A 144 14.18 8.84 -1.64
N GLU A 145 14.34 10.07 -2.09
CA GLU A 145 13.58 10.64 -3.19
C GLU A 145 14.36 10.46 -4.49
N THR A 146 13.71 9.96 -5.54
CA THR A 146 14.31 9.87 -6.88
C THR A 146 13.62 10.85 -7.82
N VAL A 147 14.37 11.81 -8.36
CA VAL A 147 13.86 12.87 -9.27
C VAL A 147 14.84 13.01 -10.43
N GLU A 148 14.34 12.90 -11.66
CA GLU A 148 15.16 13.07 -12.88
C GLU A 148 16.44 12.21 -12.91
N GLY A 149 16.36 10.98 -12.36
CA GLY A 149 17.49 10.05 -12.27
C GLY A 149 18.47 10.34 -11.13
N MET A 150 18.26 11.42 -10.36
CA MET A 150 19.04 11.76 -9.17
C MET A 150 18.35 11.29 -7.90
N THR A 151 19.14 10.84 -6.92
CA THR A 151 18.63 10.37 -5.63
C THR A 151 19.03 11.30 -4.49
N TYR A 152 18.05 11.75 -3.72
CA TYR A 152 18.23 12.62 -2.56
C TYR A 152 17.80 11.91 -1.28
N THR A 153 18.69 11.85 -0.30
CA THR A 153 18.39 11.22 0.99
C THR A 153 18.00 12.25 2.04
N TYR A 154 16.96 11.95 2.81
CA TYR A 154 16.45 12.75 3.91
C TYR A 154 16.32 11.88 5.16
N LYS A 155 16.75 12.41 6.31
CA LYS A 155 16.63 11.71 7.60
C LYS A 155 15.26 12.00 8.21
N GLY A 156 14.64 11.00 8.81
CA GLY A 156 13.32 11.11 9.43
C GLY A 156 12.23 10.48 8.58
N ASN A 157 10.99 10.75 8.97
CA ASN A 157 9.81 10.18 8.33
C ASN A 157 9.34 11.03 7.13
N TYR A 158 8.18 10.73 6.56
CA TYR A 158 7.66 11.48 5.41
C TYR A 158 7.42 12.97 5.72
N THR A 159 6.96 13.29 6.92
CA THR A 159 6.71 14.67 7.36
C THR A 159 8.01 15.47 7.46
N ASP A 160 9.04 14.86 8.04
CA ASP A 160 10.39 15.44 8.11
C ASP A 160 10.99 15.65 6.72
N PHE A 161 10.77 14.69 5.82
CA PHE A 161 11.18 14.78 4.41
C PHE A 161 10.56 16.00 3.73
N ILE A 162 9.24 16.18 3.82
CA ILE A 162 8.55 17.32 3.18
C ILE A 162 9.10 18.64 3.71
N ARG A 163 9.27 18.77 5.03
CA ARG A 163 9.84 19.99 5.63
C ARG A 163 11.26 20.27 5.12
N GLN A 164 12.13 19.26 5.12
CA GLN A 164 13.50 19.41 4.63
C GLN A 164 13.55 19.75 3.13
N LYS A 165 12.66 19.15 2.34
CA LYS A 165 12.54 19.40 0.91
C LYS A 165 12.10 20.85 0.65
N GLU A 166 11.06 21.33 1.33
CA GLU A 166 10.59 22.71 1.23
C GLU A 166 11.69 23.72 1.60
N GLN A 167 12.44 23.47 2.68
CA GLN A 167 13.55 24.32 3.09
C GLN A 167 14.67 24.35 2.04
N LYS A 168 15.11 23.17 1.57
CA LYS A 168 16.15 23.07 0.51
C LYS A 168 15.71 23.79 -0.77
N MET A 169 14.43 23.66 -1.15
CA MET A 169 13.87 24.36 -2.31
C MET A 169 13.84 25.87 -2.13
N ALA A 170 13.41 26.36 -0.96
CA ALA A 170 13.39 27.78 -0.67
C ALA A 170 14.81 28.38 -0.72
N ASP A 171 15.80 27.66 -0.18
CA ASP A 171 17.18 28.09 -0.19
C ASP A 171 17.80 28.04 -1.60
N TRP A 172 17.51 27.00 -2.38
CA TRP A 172 17.91 26.92 -3.79
C TRP A 172 17.32 28.09 -4.58
N LYS A 173 16.01 28.33 -4.45
CA LYS A 173 15.33 29.44 -5.13
C LYS A 173 15.94 30.79 -4.77
N LYS A 174 16.18 31.07 -3.48
CA LYS A 174 16.84 32.32 -3.05
C LYS A 174 18.23 32.50 -3.65
N LYS A 175 19.05 31.44 -3.71
CA LYS A 175 20.39 31.48 -4.30
C LYS A 175 20.32 31.72 -5.80
N PHE A 176 19.41 31.04 -6.49
CA PHE A 176 19.17 31.21 -7.91
C PHE A 176 18.71 32.63 -8.24
N ASP A 177 17.71 33.15 -7.53
CA ASP A 177 17.19 34.51 -7.71
C ASP A 177 18.27 35.58 -7.48
N LEU A 178 19.16 35.36 -6.49
CA LEU A 178 20.30 36.25 -6.22
C LEU A 178 21.34 36.20 -7.35
N GLN A 179 21.63 35.01 -7.88
CA GLN A 179 22.57 34.83 -8.99
C GLN A 179 22.03 35.47 -10.28
N GLU A 180 20.77 35.26 -10.60
CA GLU A 180 20.09 35.87 -11.75
C GLU A 180 20.02 37.40 -11.63
N LYS A 181 19.74 37.93 -10.44
CA LYS A 181 19.77 39.39 -10.21
C LYS A 181 21.15 39.97 -10.45
N LYS A 182 22.21 39.34 -9.91
CA LYS A 182 23.60 39.77 -10.13
C LYS A 182 23.98 39.70 -11.60
N LYS A 183 23.61 38.61 -12.29
CA LYS A 183 23.84 38.45 -13.73
C LYS A 183 23.22 39.60 -14.52
N LYS A 184 21.95 39.92 -14.26
CA LYS A 184 21.24 41.01 -14.91
C LYS A 184 21.87 42.38 -14.64
N GLU A 185 22.28 42.66 -13.40
CA GLU A 185 22.97 43.91 -13.03
C GLU A 185 24.31 44.06 -13.77
N LEU A 186 25.10 42.98 -13.89
CA LEU A 186 26.35 42.97 -14.63
C LEU A 186 26.13 43.17 -16.13
N GLU A 187 25.18 42.45 -16.73
CA GLU A 187 24.80 42.58 -18.14
C GLU A 187 24.35 44.02 -18.47
N GLU A 188 23.51 44.61 -17.62
CA GLU A 188 23.01 45.98 -17.79
C GLU A 188 24.14 47.01 -17.63
N PHE A 189 25.04 46.84 -16.65
CA PHE A 189 26.20 47.71 -16.48
C PHE A 189 27.13 47.67 -17.71
N ILE A 190 27.40 46.48 -18.26
CA ILE A 190 28.24 46.31 -19.46
C ILE A 190 27.57 46.97 -20.66
N LYS A 191 26.24 46.80 -20.81
CA LYS A 191 25.46 47.35 -21.91
C LYS A 191 25.39 48.88 -21.87
N VAL A 192 25.03 49.47 -20.74
CA VAL A 192 24.83 50.93 -20.59
C VAL A 192 26.14 51.68 -20.77
N ASN A 193 27.24 51.18 -20.21
CA ASN A 193 28.51 51.89 -20.26
C ASN A 193 29.28 51.66 -21.57
N ARG A 194 28.72 50.92 -22.54
CA ARG A 194 29.39 50.55 -23.79
C ARG A 194 29.83 51.80 -24.55
N GLY A 195 31.14 51.97 -24.71
CA GLY A 195 31.74 53.13 -25.40
C GLY A 195 32.34 54.21 -24.47
N VAL A 196 32.11 54.16 -23.15
CA VAL A 196 32.75 55.09 -22.20
C VAL A 196 34.20 54.66 -21.94
N GLN A 197 35.17 55.43 -22.42
CA GLN A 197 36.60 55.09 -22.35
C GLN A 197 37.15 55.06 -20.91
N SER A 198 36.73 55.97 -20.04
CA SER A 198 37.21 56.04 -18.64
C SER A 198 36.86 54.81 -17.80
N LEU A 199 35.83 54.05 -18.20
CA LEU A 199 35.34 52.87 -17.50
C LEU A 199 35.75 51.54 -18.17
N ALA A 200 36.67 51.57 -19.15
CA ALA A 200 37.08 50.38 -19.90
C ALA A 200 37.61 49.25 -19.01
N ASN A 201 38.54 49.57 -18.09
CA ASN A 201 39.12 48.59 -17.17
C ASN A 201 38.07 47.99 -16.20
N THR A 202 37.15 48.82 -15.69
CA THR A 202 36.06 48.37 -14.82
C THR A 202 35.12 47.43 -15.57
N ARG A 203 34.75 47.77 -16.81
CA ARG A 203 33.91 46.92 -17.67
C ARG A 203 34.57 45.58 -17.93
N GLN A 204 35.87 45.57 -18.24
CA GLN A 204 36.61 44.33 -18.51
C GLN A 204 36.62 43.41 -17.27
N LYS A 205 36.77 43.97 -16.06
CA LYS A 205 36.63 43.21 -14.81
C LYS A 205 35.22 42.64 -14.63
N ARG A 206 34.18 43.45 -14.88
CA ARG A 206 32.77 43.01 -14.77
C ARG A 206 32.38 41.98 -15.84
N MET A 207 32.95 42.06 -17.05
CA MET A 207 32.79 41.03 -18.09
C MET A 207 33.37 39.70 -17.62
N LYS A 208 34.60 39.72 -17.06
CA LYS A 208 35.20 38.51 -16.52
C LYS A 208 34.39 37.92 -15.36
N GLU A 209 33.88 38.77 -14.47
CA GLU A 209 32.98 38.36 -13.37
C GLU A 209 31.67 37.74 -13.91
N LEU A 210 31.11 38.28 -14.99
CA LEU A 210 29.93 37.72 -15.65
C LEU A 210 30.23 36.36 -16.28
N ASP A 211 31.36 36.22 -16.99
CA ASP A 211 31.78 34.96 -17.60
C ASP A 211 31.97 33.86 -16.52
N GLU A 212 32.65 34.19 -15.42
CA GLU A 212 32.83 33.28 -14.27
C GLU A 212 31.48 32.88 -13.62
N LEU A 213 30.53 33.81 -13.57
CA LEU A 213 29.18 33.57 -13.03
C LEU A 213 28.32 32.71 -13.97
N MET A 214 28.52 32.83 -15.29
CA MET A 214 27.87 32.00 -16.31
C MET A 214 28.42 30.57 -16.33
N GLU A 215 29.72 30.39 -16.14
CA GLU A 215 30.35 29.06 -16.06
C GLU A 215 29.88 28.30 -14.81
N ASN A 216 29.71 29.00 -13.68
CA ASN A 216 29.18 28.45 -12.42
C ASN A 216 27.68 28.72 -12.23
N ALA A 217 26.91 28.81 -13.32
CA ALA A 217 25.47 29.01 -13.24
C ALA A 217 24.81 27.87 -12.47
N MET A 218 24.05 28.18 -11.42
CA MET A 218 23.21 27.17 -10.79
C MET A 218 22.07 26.79 -11.73
N ASP A 219 21.77 25.50 -11.81
CA ASP A 219 20.57 25.04 -12.49
C ASP A 219 19.33 25.68 -11.86
N PRO A 220 18.32 26.03 -12.68
CA PRO A 220 17.06 26.53 -12.16
C PRO A 220 16.46 25.48 -11.21
N PRO A 221 15.87 25.90 -10.08
CA PRO A 221 15.20 24.97 -9.20
C PRO A 221 14.13 24.22 -10.00
N PRO A 222 14.08 22.87 -9.94
CA PRO A 222 13.14 22.07 -10.69
C PRO A 222 11.71 22.58 -10.45
N ALA A 223 10.99 22.83 -11.54
CA ALA A 223 9.60 23.22 -11.49
C ALA A 223 8.76 22.02 -11.04
N PHE A 224 8.66 21.80 -9.72
CA PHE A 224 7.92 20.66 -9.21
C PHE A 224 6.44 20.76 -9.59
N VAL A 225 6.07 19.85 -10.49
CA VAL A 225 4.77 19.26 -10.81
C VAL A 225 3.62 20.24 -11.03
N LYS A 226 3.07 20.26 -12.25
CA LYS A 226 1.71 20.77 -12.52
C LYS A 226 0.80 20.30 -11.39
N ARG A 227 0.26 21.21 -10.58
CA ARG A 227 -0.84 20.89 -9.66
C ARG A 227 -1.94 20.29 -10.51
N ILE A 228 -2.14 18.98 -10.40
CA ILE A 228 -3.28 18.33 -11.04
C ILE A 228 -4.50 18.82 -10.28
N SER A 229 -5.26 19.72 -10.90
CA SER A 229 -6.47 20.27 -10.35
C SER A 229 -7.63 19.44 -10.89
N PHE A 230 -8.24 18.63 -10.02
CA PHE A 230 -9.50 17.97 -10.32
C PHE A 230 -10.63 18.91 -9.93
N ARG A 231 -11.31 19.48 -10.93
CA ARG A 231 -12.55 20.22 -10.71
C ARG A 231 -13.71 19.32 -11.12
N PHE A 232 -14.58 19.04 -10.16
CA PHE A 232 -15.86 18.43 -10.44
C PHE A 232 -16.86 19.55 -10.75
N PRO A 233 -17.65 19.44 -11.83
CA PRO A 233 -18.69 20.41 -12.11
C PRO A 233 -19.72 20.42 -10.96
N GLU A 234 -20.27 21.58 -10.64
CA GLU A 234 -21.38 21.65 -9.69
C GLU A 234 -22.57 20.89 -10.27
N PRO A 235 -23.18 19.95 -9.52
CA PRO A 235 -24.32 19.20 -10.00
C PRO A 235 -25.51 20.13 -10.24
N GLU A 236 -26.32 19.85 -11.26
CA GLU A 236 -27.60 20.52 -11.44
C GLU A 236 -28.44 20.37 -10.17
N ARG A 237 -29.06 21.47 -9.72
CA ARG A 237 -29.89 21.41 -8.53
C ARG A 237 -31.05 20.45 -8.76
N VAL A 238 -31.13 19.40 -7.95
CA VAL A 238 -32.23 18.42 -7.98
C VAL A 238 -33.52 19.07 -7.46
N HIS A 239 -34.19 19.88 -8.27
CA HIS A 239 -35.52 20.42 -7.99
C HIS A 239 -36.52 19.76 -8.93
N ARG A 240 -37.15 18.66 -8.49
CA ARG A 240 -38.45 18.27 -9.03
C ARG A 240 -39.44 18.12 -7.89
N GLY A 241 -40.22 19.19 -7.71
CA GLY A 241 -41.51 19.17 -7.00
C GLY A 241 -41.41 19.25 -5.48
N GLY A 242 -41.44 20.47 -4.94
CA GLY A 242 -42.13 20.86 -3.70
C GLY A 242 -41.96 20.04 -2.40
N GLY A 243 -41.04 19.10 -2.34
CA GLY A 243 -40.81 18.21 -1.20
C GLY A 243 -39.33 18.17 -0.83
N ASN A 244 -39.07 18.01 0.46
CA ASN A 244 -37.75 18.01 1.10
C ASN A 244 -36.63 17.42 0.23
N LEU A 245 -35.56 18.22 0.08
CA LEU A 245 -34.28 17.89 -0.57
C LEU A 245 -33.45 16.86 0.22
N ASP A 246 -34.06 16.15 1.17
CA ASP A 246 -33.30 15.51 2.24
C ASP A 246 -32.63 14.20 1.80
N ILE A 247 -33.06 13.56 0.71
CA ILE A 247 -32.65 12.18 0.37
C ILE A 247 -32.35 12.00 -1.13
N LEU A 248 -31.11 11.64 -1.47
CA LEU A 248 -30.67 11.28 -2.82
C LEU A 248 -30.87 9.79 -3.14
N ALA A 249 -30.46 8.92 -2.23
CA ALA A 249 -30.58 7.48 -2.35
C ALA A 249 -30.97 6.87 -1.01
N GLU A 250 -31.84 5.85 -1.06
CA GLU A 250 -32.32 5.15 0.12
C GLU A 250 -32.37 3.64 -0.14
N LEU A 251 -31.74 2.88 0.75
CA LEU A 251 -31.79 1.44 0.87
C LEU A 251 -32.63 1.12 2.09
N ARG A 252 -33.67 0.28 1.93
CA ARG A 252 -34.46 -0.22 3.05
C ARG A 252 -34.54 -1.74 3.04
N GLY A 253 -34.19 -2.36 4.17
CA GLY A 253 -34.26 -3.80 4.41
C GLY A 253 -33.55 -4.62 3.35
N VAL A 254 -32.36 -4.17 2.91
CA VAL A 254 -31.65 -4.81 1.79
C VAL A 254 -30.92 -6.05 2.28
N ASN A 255 -31.29 -7.19 1.68
CA ASN A 255 -30.58 -8.46 1.79
C ASN A 255 -29.83 -8.75 0.49
N HIS A 256 -28.55 -9.08 0.59
CA HIS A 256 -27.75 -9.48 -0.55
C HIS A 256 -26.71 -10.53 -0.15
N GLY A 257 -26.55 -11.55 -0.98
CA GLY A 257 -25.54 -12.58 -0.80
C GLY A 257 -25.34 -13.36 -2.09
N TYR A 258 -24.34 -14.24 -2.10
CA TYR A 258 -24.06 -15.15 -3.19
C TYR A 258 -24.45 -16.58 -2.80
N GLY A 259 -25.10 -17.30 -3.70
CA GLY A 259 -25.57 -18.67 -3.51
C GLY A 259 -26.66 -19.01 -4.51
N ASP A 260 -26.94 -20.31 -4.68
CA ASP A 260 -28.02 -20.79 -5.55
C ASP A 260 -29.41 -20.49 -4.95
N ASP A 261 -29.50 -20.42 -3.61
CA ASP A 261 -30.69 -20.02 -2.89
C ASP A 261 -30.68 -18.50 -2.62
N VAL A 262 -31.64 -17.81 -3.21
CA VAL A 262 -31.84 -16.35 -3.08
C VAL A 262 -32.36 -15.96 -1.68
N THR A 263 -32.98 -16.89 -0.95
CA THR A 263 -33.57 -16.67 0.38
C THR A 263 -32.63 -17.02 1.53
N ALA A 264 -31.66 -17.90 1.29
CA ALA A 264 -30.62 -18.29 2.23
C ALA A 264 -29.28 -18.43 1.49
N PRO A 265 -28.64 -17.32 1.10
CA PRO A 265 -27.40 -17.37 0.35
C PRO A 265 -26.31 -18.06 1.17
N GLU A 266 -25.53 -18.94 0.52
CA GLU A 266 -24.36 -19.59 1.12
C GLU A 266 -23.36 -18.57 1.69
N TYR A 267 -23.30 -17.39 1.08
CA TYR A 267 -22.50 -16.28 1.53
C TYR A 267 -23.33 -14.99 1.61
N GLU A 268 -23.92 -14.74 2.77
CA GLU A 268 -24.65 -13.51 3.09
C GLU A 268 -23.68 -12.33 3.25
N LEU A 269 -23.86 -11.28 2.43
CA LEU A 269 -23.05 -10.07 2.46
C LEU A 269 -23.72 -8.92 3.21
N LEU A 270 -25.01 -8.73 2.98
CA LEU A 270 -25.85 -7.71 3.58
C LEU A 270 -27.10 -8.36 4.11
N LYS A 271 -27.48 -7.99 5.32
CA LYS A 271 -28.69 -8.45 5.98
C LYS A 271 -29.39 -7.27 6.62
N ASP A 272 -30.66 -7.09 6.26
CA ASP A 272 -31.58 -6.08 6.77
C ASP A 272 -30.92 -4.69 6.86
N CYS A 273 -30.24 -4.29 5.79
CA CYS A 273 -29.46 -3.07 5.78
C CYS A 273 -30.32 -1.88 5.34
N ASP A 274 -30.48 -0.91 6.24
CA ASP A 274 -31.05 0.40 5.98
C ASP A 274 -29.94 1.46 5.83
N PHE A 275 -29.96 2.22 4.74
CA PHE A 275 -28.96 3.23 4.48
C PHE A 275 -29.51 4.39 3.64
N GLN A 276 -29.14 5.61 4.00
CA GLN A 276 -29.62 6.82 3.33
C GLN A 276 -28.44 7.71 2.95
N VAL A 277 -28.52 8.33 1.77
CA VAL A 277 -27.55 9.32 1.26
C VAL A 277 -28.25 10.64 1.04
N CYS A 278 -27.74 11.71 1.65
CA CYS A 278 -28.25 13.07 1.56
C CYS A 278 -27.32 13.96 0.72
N PRO A 279 -27.80 15.10 0.17
CA PRO A 279 -26.92 16.04 -0.53
C PRO A 279 -25.83 16.60 0.38
N GLY A 280 -24.57 16.51 -0.06
CA GLY A 280 -23.41 17.00 0.68
C GLY A 280 -22.72 15.96 1.57
N ASP A 281 -23.29 14.76 1.70
CA ASP A 281 -22.68 13.69 2.48
C ASP A 281 -21.33 13.24 1.90
N LYS A 282 -20.39 12.99 2.80
CA LYS A 282 -19.08 12.38 2.48
C LYS A 282 -19.04 11.01 3.13
N ILE A 283 -19.25 9.98 2.33
CA ILE A 283 -19.45 8.60 2.82
C ILE A 283 -18.20 7.78 2.49
N GLY A 284 -17.58 7.20 3.52
CA GLY A 284 -16.50 6.22 3.37
C GLY A 284 -17.01 4.82 3.69
N ILE A 285 -16.85 3.88 2.75
CA ILE A 285 -17.17 2.46 2.97
C ILE A 285 -15.89 1.73 3.35
N VAL A 286 -15.84 1.23 4.58
CA VAL A 286 -14.69 0.52 5.15
C VAL A 286 -15.04 -0.93 5.46
N GLY A 287 -14.05 -1.80 5.50
CA GLY A 287 -14.21 -3.22 5.84
C GLY A 287 -13.02 -4.07 5.40
N GLY A 288 -13.04 -5.36 5.70
CA GLY A 288 -12.08 -6.32 5.14
C GLY A 288 -12.31 -6.58 3.65
N ASN A 289 -11.30 -7.09 2.95
CA ASN A 289 -11.49 -7.56 1.57
C ASN A 289 -12.54 -8.69 1.50
N GLY A 290 -13.43 -8.65 0.51
CA GLY A 290 -14.51 -9.65 0.35
C GLY A 290 -15.74 -9.45 1.24
N LYS A 291 -15.82 -8.35 2.00
CA LYS A 291 -17.00 -7.97 2.82
C LYS A 291 -18.04 -7.14 2.06
N GLY A 292 -18.03 -7.17 0.72
CA GLY A 292 -19.07 -6.51 -0.08
C GLY A 292 -18.93 -4.99 -0.27
N LYS A 293 -17.78 -4.36 -0.01
CA LYS A 293 -17.61 -2.89 -0.21
C LYS A 293 -18.01 -2.41 -1.61
N LEU A 294 -17.54 -3.11 -2.64
CA LEU A 294 -17.88 -2.84 -4.04
C LEU A 294 -19.37 -3.09 -4.30
N VAL A 295 -19.94 -4.14 -3.70
CA VAL A 295 -21.37 -4.43 -3.79
C VAL A 295 -22.18 -3.26 -3.20
N CYS A 296 -21.81 -2.73 -2.04
CA CYS A 296 -22.43 -1.53 -1.47
C CYS A 296 -22.33 -0.32 -2.40
N CYS A 297 -21.16 -0.06 -3.00
CA CYS A 297 -21.01 0.99 -4.00
C CYS A 297 -21.91 0.77 -5.22
N PHE A 298 -21.98 -0.45 -5.74
CA PHE A 298 -22.82 -0.80 -6.87
C PHE A 298 -24.30 -0.69 -6.55
N LEU A 299 -24.73 -1.07 -5.34
CA LEU A 299 -26.11 -0.91 -4.90
C LEU A 299 -26.48 0.57 -4.87
N VAL A 300 -25.62 1.45 -4.33
CA VAL A 300 -25.87 2.90 -4.37
C VAL A 300 -25.78 3.46 -5.80
N TYR A 301 -24.96 2.88 -6.68
CA TYR A 301 -24.76 3.37 -8.04
C TYR A 301 -25.77 2.83 -9.07
N ALA A 302 -26.43 1.69 -8.81
CA ALA A 302 -27.26 0.96 -9.76
C ALA A 302 -28.38 1.86 -10.33
N LYS A 303 -28.07 2.47 -11.47
CA LYS A 303 -28.84 3.45 -12.23
C LYS A 303 -30.34 3.17 -12.22
N GLY A 304 -31.12 4.12 -11.70
CA GLY A 304 -32.36 4.65 -12.31
C GLY A 304 -33.46 3.67 -12.73
N ARG A 305 -33.37 2.40 -12.37
CA ARG A 305 -34.39 1.38 -12.50
C ARG A 305 -34.51 0.77 -11.13
N SER A 306 -35.71 0.77 -10.58
CA SER A 306 -36.04 0.01 -9.38
C SER A 306 -35.61 -1.45 -9.60
N ALA A 307 -34.41 -1.81 -9.14
CA ALA A 307 -33.93 -3.17 -9.20
C ALA A 307 -34.48 -3.89 -7.97
N ARG A 308 -35.30 -4.92 -8.19
CA ARG A 308 -35.68 -5.84 -7.11
C ARG A 308 -34.44 -6.63 -6.72
N LEU A 309 -33.93 -6.38 -5.53
CA LEU A 309 -32.98 -7.26 -4.86
C LEU A 309 -33.77 -8.42 -4.22
N ALA A 310 -33.07 -9.51 -3.88
CA ALA A 310 -33.62 -10.73 -3.28
C ALA A 310 -34.69 -10.47 -2.20
N ALA A 311 -34.46 -9.46 -1.35
CA ALA A 311 -35.44 -8.78 -0.53
C ALA A 311 -34.94 -7.34 -0.24
N GLY A 312 -35.83 -6.34 -0.36
CA GLY A 312 -35.53 -4.94 -0.10
C GLY A 312 -35.97 -3.99 -1.21
N ILE A 313 -36.13 -2.71 -0.87
CA ILE A 313 -36.52 -1.65 -1.81
C ILE A 313 -35.35 -0.66 -1.93
N MET A 314 -34.96 -0.36 -3.16
CA MET A 314 -34.04 0.70 -3.49
C MET A 314 -34.83 1.85 -4.12
N VAL A 315 -34.81 3.02 -3.48
CA VAL A 315 -35.51 4.22 -3.96
C VAL A 315 -34.49 5.29 -4.33
N PHE A 316 -34.42 5.59 -5.63
CA PHE A 316 -33.72 6.78 -6.10
C PHE A 316 -34.72 7.91 -6.27
N ARG A 317 -34.51 9.01 -5.54
CA ARG A 317 -35.35 10.22 -5.66
C ARG A 317 -34.75 11.27 -6.60
N ALA A 318 -33.52 11.02 -7.10
CA ALA A 318 -32.86 11.84 -8.11
C ALA A 318 -32.44 10.98 -9.32
N SER A 319 -32.85 11.37 -10.54
CA SER A 319 -32.24 10.84 -11.76
C SER A 319 -30.90 11.53 -12.00
N ILE A 320 -29.79 10.80 -11.85
CA ILE A 320 -28.48 11.24 -12.34
C ILE A 320 -28.51 11.10 -13.87
N THR A 321 -28.97 12.13 -14.56
CA THR A 321 -29.14 12.12 -16.02
C THR A 321 -27.89 12.58 -16.78
N SER A 322 -26.79 12.95 -16.10
CA SER A 322 -25.58 13.49 -16.72
C SER A 322 -24.29 12.84 -16.19
N ILE A 323 -24.06 11.59 -16.60
CA ILE A 323 -22.70 11.08 -16.83
C ILE A 323 -22.67 10.52 -18.25
N THR A 324 -22.71 11.43 -19.22
CA THR A 324 -22.33 11.14 -20.60
C THR A 324 -20.80 11.22 -20.68
N SER A 325 -20.19 10.13 -21.15
CA SER A 325 -18.75 9.94 -21.40
C SER A 325 -17.84 9.68 -20.18
N LEU A 326 -17.94 8.49 -19.60
CA LEU A 326 -16.71 7.78 -19.21
C LEU A 326 -16.24 7.02 -20.46
N HIS A 327 -15.29 7.61 -21.19
CA HIS A 327 -14.54 6.87 -22.19
C HIS A 327 -13.85 5.69 -21.50
N THR A 328 -14.29 4.48 -21.84
CA THR A 328 -13.55 3.24 -21.64
C THR A 328 -12.27 3.33 -22.44
N TYR A 329 -11.20 3.87 -21.84
CA TYR A 329 -9.85 3.51 -22.24
C TYR A 329 -9.56 2.14 -21.64
N ALA A 330 -9.77 1.10 -22.45
CA ALA A 330 -9.09 -0.17 -22.28
C ALA A 330 -7.64 0.03 -22.76
N PRO A 331 -6.61 -0.13 -21.92
CA PRO A 331 -5.29 -0.42 -22.45
C PRO A 331 -5.32 -1.88 -22.90
N CYS A 332 -5.27 -2.08 -24.21
CA CYS A 332 -4.84 -3.35 -24.80
C CYS A 332 -3.46 -3.68 -24.21
N LEU A 333 -3.40 -4.72 -23.38
CA LEU A 333 -2.16 -5.43 -23.10
C LEU A 333 -1.87 -6.32 -24.32
N ASN A 334 -0.80 -5.97 -25.04
CA ASN A 334 0.01 -6.94 -25.76
C ASN A 334 1.02 -7.55 -24.79
#